data_AF-A0AAQ4PJ60-F1
#
_entry.id   AF-A0AAQ4PJ60-F1
#
_cell.length_a   1.000
_cell.length_b   1.000
_cell.length_c   1.000
_cell.angle_alpha   90.00
_cell.angle_beta   90.00
_cell.angle_gamma   90.00
#
_symmetry.space_group_name_H-M   'P 1'
#
loop_
_entity.id
_entity.type
_entity.pdbx_description
1 polymer ?
#
loop_
_entity_poly.entity_id
_entity_poly.type
_entity_poly.pdbx_seq_one_letter_code
_entity_poly.pdbx_strand_id
1 'polypeptide(L)'
;MTTLGVIILSGLINLTAADKDTCDLHAAVGQNLTLPFVHEVMAKSEVLRWTHNNTIILLRQRGKVSVGRTEDISATGSLLLRNLGFSSAGIYQVHVLNVNGTLAKAWTGRLCVMDKVPKPQVTYTCDLKSGAINLKCHIAKTQPSLFSWTLNGKTLSSETKQTLSVSLAQLEGERSFACSAANRVSQEKSDTVRPTCESPPPPTICLASKIAAALLAGGAGVIVVLLIFVIVLCRSHVRIKSQMQRGDEGEARMISLNKRESDSIGREYETLIPTEDSAPRGPDSPPGACYETEAQTENRPEQSTAVGGQLTPVPKPRTKGPRTPNI
;
A
#
# COMPACT_ATOMS: atom_id res chain seq x y z
N MET A 1 -10.90 19.78 -42.95
CA MET A 1 -10.75 18.32 -43.10
C MET A 1 -9.75 17.86 -42.05
N THR A 2 -10.24 17.33 -40.94
CA THR A 2 -9.45 16.92 -39.77
C THR A 2 -8.85 15.54 -40.03
N THR A 3 -7.56 15.49 -40.31
CA THR A 3 -6.76 14.27 -40.36
C THR A 3 -6.59 13.72 -38.95
N LEU A 4 -7.37 12.69 -38.60
CA LEU A 4 -7.11 11.87 -37.41
C LEU A 4 -5.83 11.06 -37.66
N GLY A 5 -4.74 11.53 -37.06
CA GLY A 5 -3.48 10.80 -37.01
C GLY A 5 -3.65 9.51 -36.22
N VAL A 6 -3.40 8.38 -36.88
CA VAL A 6 -3.31 7.06 -36.26
C VAL A 6 -2.04 7.02 -35.43
N ILE A 7 -2.18 7.08 -34.11
CA ILE A 7 -1.07 6.85 -33.18
C ILE A 7 -0.80 5.35 -33.16
N ILE A 8 0.18 4.91 -33.96
CA ILE A 8 0.78 3.58 -33.80
C ILE A 8 1.65 3.67 -32.55
N LEU A 9 1.16 3.17 -31.41
CA LEU A 9 2.00 2.94 -30.22
C LEU A 9 2.96 1.78 -30.52
N SER A 10 4.04 2.05 -31.24
CA SER A 10 5.21 1.18 -31.32
C SER A 10 6.06 1.41 -30.07
N GLY A 11 5.66 0.80 -28.96
CA GLY A 11 6.44 0.72 -27.72
C GLY A 11 7.04 -0.66 -27.56
N LEU A 12 8.37 -0.75 -27.67
CA LEU A 12 9.18 -1.96 -27.47
C LEU A 12 8.96 -2.53 -26.07
N ILE A 13 8.27 -3.67 -25.99
CA ILE A 13 8.35 -4.56 -24.82
C ILE A 13 9.13 -5.79 -25.29
N ASN A 14 10.45 -5.77 -25.06
CA ASN A 14 11.29 -6.95 -25.20
C ASN A 14 10.93 -7.93 -24.08
N LEU A 15 10.22 -9.01 -24.39
CA LEU A 15 10.23 -10.23 -23.59
C LEU A 15 10.82 -11.35 -24.46
N THR A 16 12.07 -11.69 -24.20
CA THR A 16 12.69 -12.93 -24.67
C THR A 16 12.26 -14.07 -23.76
N ALA A 17 11.36 -14.90 -24.25
CA ALA A 17 11.28 -16.34 -24.00
C ALA A 17 10.31 -16.89 -25.06
N ALA A 18 10.78 -17.79 -25.91
CA ALA A 18 9.93 -18.45 -26.90
C ALA A 18 9.00 -19.43 -26.18
N ASP A 19 7.92 -18.88 -25.61
CA ASP A 19 6.80 -19.63 -25.10
C ASP A 19 5.72 -19.72 -26.19
N LYS A 20 5.16 -20.91 -26.34
CA LYS A 20 4.24 -21.31 -27.43
C LYS A 20 2.89 -20.57 -27.39
N ASP A 21 2.66 -19.84 -26.29
CA ASP A 21 1.47 -19.05 -25.97
C ASP A 21 1.66 -17.52 -26.14
N THR A 22 2.82 -17.07 -26.60
CA THR A 22 3.03 -15.65 -26.91
C THR A 22 2.34 -15.25 -28.22
N CYS A 23 1.63 -14.13 -28.20
CA CYS A 23 0.97 -13.56 -29.38
C CYS A 23 1.95 -12.67 -30.15
N ASP A 24 2.03 -12.83 -31.47
CA ASP A 24 2.85 -11.96 -32.33
C ASP A 24 2.14 -10.62 -32.62
N LEU A 25 0.81 -10.67 -32.69
CA LEU A 25 -0.05 -9.54 -33.03
C LEU A 25 -1.17 -9.39 -32.02
N HIS A 26 -1.52 -8.15 -31.73
CA HIS A 26 -2.64 -7.79 -30.86
C HIS A 26 -3.58 -6.84 -31.59
N ALA A 27 -4.88 -7.06 -31.48
CA ALA A 27 -5.89 -6.15 -32.03
C ALA A 27 -7.12 -6.07 -31.13
N ALA A 28 -7.78 -4.91 -31.13
CA ALA A 28 -9.04 -4.77 -30.43
C ALA A 28 -10.22 -5.28 -31.29
N VAL A 29 -11.27 -5.76 -30.62
CA VAL A 29 -12.56 -6.07 -31.28
C VAL A 29 -13.05 -4.85 -32.07
N GLY A 30 -13.54 -5.08 -33.29
CA GLY A 30 -14.03 -4.08 -34.23
C GLY A 30 -12.94 -3.39 -35.05
N GLN A 31 -11.65 -3.60 -34.76
CA GLN A 31 -10.56 -3.01 -35.56
C GLN A 31 -10.34 -3.76 -36.88
N ASN A 32 -9.76 -3.05 -37.85
CA ASN A 32 -9.17 -3.63 -39.03
C ASN A 32 -7.66 -3.78 -38.82
N LEU A 33 -7.07 -4.86 -39.31
CA LEU A 33 -5.64 -5.15 -39.16
C LEU A 33 -5.07 -5.69 -40.47
N THR A 34 -3.98 -5.09 -40.94
CA THR A 34 -3.19 -5.60 -42.06
C THR A 34 -2.07 -6.49 -41.53
N LEU A 35 -2.01 -7.74 -41.97
CA LEU A 35 -0.98 -8.68 -41.51
C LEU A 35 0.42 -8.27 -42.01
N PRO A 36 1.48 -8.37 -41.19
CA PRO A 36 2.81 -7.83 -41.51
C PRO A 36 3.59 -8.75 -42.47
N PHE A 37 3.09 -8.88 -43.69
CA PHE A 37 3.71 -9.64 -44.76
C PHE A 37 3.96 -8.74 -45.98
N VAL A 38 5.17 -8.78 -46.50
CA VAL A 38 5.55 -8.04 -47.70
C VAL A 38 6.36 -8.95 -48.62
N HIS A 39 5.88 -9.13 -49.84
CA HIS A 39 6.61 -9.72 -50.94
C HIS A 39 6.87 -8.62 -51.98
N GLU A 40 8.14 -8.34 -52.28
CA GLU A 40 8.59 -7.12 -53.00
C GLU A 40 7.91 -6.93 -54.35
N VAL A 41 7.84 -7.98 -55.16
CA VAL A 41 7.13 -7.97 -56.44
C VAL A 41 6.32 -9.26 -56.55
N MET A 42 5.03 -9.20 -56.23
CA MET A 42 4.16 -10.36 -56.45
C MET A 42 3.80 -10.49 -57.93
N ALA A 43 4.36 -11.50 -58.60
CA ALA A 43 4.00 -11.80 -59.95
C ALA A 43 2.53 -12.24 -60.05
N LYS A 44 1.88 -11.97 -61.18
CA LYS A 44 0.51 -12.48 -61.43
C LYS A 44 0.50 -14.01 -61.54
N SER A 45 1.60 -14.62 -61.94
CA SER A 45 1.73 -16.06 -62.11
C SER A 45 1.92 -16.82 -60.79
N GLU A 46 2.34 -16.14 -59.73
CA GLU A 46 2.54 -16.74 -58.40
C GLU A 46 1.22 -17.06 -57.71
N VAL A 47 1.31 -18.03 -56.79
CA VAL A 47 0.20 -18.44 -55.94
C VAL A 47 0.38 -17.80 -54.56
N LEU A 48 -0.61 -17.04 -54.10
CA LEU A 48 -0.67 -16.54 -52.73
C LEU A 48 -1.75 -17.34 -51.98
N ARG A 49 -1.36 -17.97 -50.87
CA ARG A 49 -2.26 -18.73 -50.00
C ARG A 49 -2.17 -18.25 -48.57
N TRP A 50 -3.25 -17.67 -48.05
CA TRP A 50 -3.43 -17.38 -46.63
C TRP A 50 -4.32 -18.41 -45.96
N THR A 51 -3.93 -18.82 -44.77
CA THR A 51 -4.71 -19.70 -43.90
C THR A 51 -4.89 -19.11 -42.52
N HIS A 52 -6.06 -19.33 -41.92
CA HIS A 52 -6.34 -19.09 -40.50
C HIS A 52 -6.72 -20.41 -39.85
N ASN A 53 -5.98 -20.81 -38.80
CA ASN A 53 -6.13 -22.11 -38.14
C ASN A 53 -6.25 -23.27 -39.15
N ASN A 54 -5.32 -23.31 -40.10
CA ASN A 54 -5.22 -24.28 -41.21
C ASN A 54 -6.35 -24.24 -42.25
N THR A 55 -7.33 -23.34 -42.11
CA THR A 55 -8.39 -23.14 -43.10
C THR A 55 -7.97 -22.08 -44.10
N ILE A 56 -8.09 -22.34 -45.40
CA ILE A 56 -7.78 -21.36 -46.44
C ILE A 56 -8.82 -20.23 -46.38
N ILE A 57 -8.35 -19.02 -46.08
CA ILE A 57 -9.17 -17.80 -46.06
C ILE A 57 -8.94 -16.92 -47.27
N LEU A 58 -7.80 -17.11 -47.94
CA LEU A 58 -7.52 -16.44 -49.20
C LEU A 58 -6.63 -17.29 -50.10
N LEU A 59 -7.02 -17.41 -51.37
CA LEU A 59 -6.23 -18.08 -52.40
C LEU A 59 -6.27 -17.27 -53.69
N ARG A 60 -5.10 -16.82 -54.14
CA ARG A 60 -4.89 -16.19 -55.44
C ARG A 60 -4.00 -17.08 -56.28
N GLN A 61 -4.44 -17.40 -57.49
CA GLN A 61 -3.70 -18.20 -58.47
C GLN A 61 -3.85 -17.58 -59.84
N ARG A 62 -2.75 -17.46 -60.60
CA ARG A 62 -2.74 -16.88 -61.96
C ARG A 62 -3.45 -15.51 -62.03
N GLY A 63 -3.24 -14.69 -61.00
CA GLY A 63 -3.78 -13.34 -60.90
C GLY A 63 -5.24 -13.25 -60.49
N LYS A 64 -5.95 -14.37 -60.32
CA LYS A 64 -7.35 -14.42 -59.90
C LYS A 64 -7.46 -14.90 -58.46
N VAL A 65 -8.36 -14.29 -57.69
CA VAL A 65 -8.69 -14.71 -56.32
C VAL A 65 -9.86 -15.70 -56.40
N SER A 66 -9.65 -16.93 -55.93
CA SER A 66 -10.67 -17.98 -55.89
C SER A 66 -11.33 -18.14 -54.53
N VAL A 67 -10.63 -17.75 -53.46
CA VAL A 67 -11.14 -17.72 -52.08
C VAL A 67 -10.78 -16.36 -51.48
N GLY A 68 -11.72 -15.75 -50.76
CA GLY A 68 -11.55 -14.43 -50.17
C GLY A 68 -11.91 -13.29 -51.12
N ARG A 69 -11.43 -12.09 -50.82
CA ARG A 69 -11.77 -10.84 -51.52
C ARG A 69 -10.51 -10.19 -52.10
N THR A 70 -10.62 -9.65 -53.31
CA THR A 70 -9.46 -9.07 -54.01
C THR A 70 -9.04 -7.74 -53.37
N GLU A 71 -10.02 -6.98 -52.88
CA GLU A 71 -9.85 -5.70 -52.18
C GLU A 71 -9.19 -5.81 -50.80
N ASP A 72 -9.08 -7.02 -50.25
CA ASP A 72 -8.44 -7.27 -48.97
C ASP A 72 -6.96 -7.66 -49.13
N ILE A 73 -6.43 -7.74 -50.36
CA ILE A 73 -5.04 -8.09 -50.63
C ILE A 73 -4.27 -6.85 -51.10
N SER A 74 -3.10 -6.59 -50.52
CA SER A 74 -2.19 -5.58 -51.04
C SER A 74 -1.46 -6.04 -52.31
N ALA A 75 -0.87 -5.11 -53.06
CA ALA A 75 0.01 -5.46 -54.18
C ALA A 75 1.21 -6.36 -53.77
N THR A 76 1.61 -6.32 -52.49
CA THR A 76 2.70 -7.09 -51.90
C THR A 76 2.24 -8.40 -51.22
N GLY A 77 0.95 -8.74 -51.32
CA GLY A 77 0.39 -9.99 -50.80
C GLY A 77 -0.01 -10.00 -49.33
N SER A 78 0.07 -8.85 -48.65
CA SER A 78 -0.48 -8.68 -47.31
C SER A 78 -2.00 -8.82 -47.33
N LEU A 79 -2.57 -9.38 -46.25
CA LEU A 79 -4.01 -9.53 -46.07
C LEU A 79 -4.55 -8.52 -45.06
N LEU A 80 -5.60 -7.82 -45.43
CA LEU A 80 -6.40 -6.96 -44.57
C LEU A 80 -7.55 -7.75 -43.94
N LEU A 81 -7.49 -7.90 -42.62
CA LEU A 81 -8.60 -8.40 -41.82
C LEU A 81 -9.50 -7.23 -41.41
N ARG A 82 -10.81 -7.40 -41.54
CA ARG A 82 -11.80 -6.36 -41.22
C ARG A 82 -12.67 -6.74 -40.05
N ASN A 83 -13.07 -5.73 -39.26
CA ASN A 83 -14.02 -5.86 -38.17
C ASN A 83 -13.75 -7.08 -37.30
N LEU A 84 -12.55 -7.13 -36.71
CA LEU A 84 -12.06 -8.28 -35.97
C LEU A 84 -12.96 -8.62 -34.78
N GLY A 85 -13.22 -9.91 -34.59
CA GLY A 85 -13.88 -10.43 -33.39
C GLY A 85 -12.98 -11.42 -32.65
N PHE A 86 -13.44 -11.94 -31.52
CA PHE A 86 -12.69 -12.97 -30.78
C PHE A 86 -12.40 -14.22 -31.62
N SER A 87 -13.31 -14.59 -32.53
CA SER A 87 -13.12 -15.70 -33.47
C SER A 87 -12.03 -15.45 -34.51
N SER A 88 -11.63 -14.20 -34.72
CA SER A 88 -10.51 -13.85 -35.59
C SER A 88 -9.15 -14.15 -34.95
N ALA A 89 -9.09 -14.42 -33.65
CA ALA A 89 -7.86 -14.84 -32.99
C ALA A 89 -7.40 -16.22 -33.50
N GLY A 90 -6.10 -16.47 -33.47
CA GLY A 90 -5.51 -17.73 -33.91
C GLY A 90 -4.28 -17.55 -34.78
N ILE A 91 -3.88 -18.63 -35.45
CA ILE A 91 -2.66 -18.67 -36.24
C ILE A 91 -2.98 -18.32 -37.68
N TYR A 92 -2.32 -17.31 -38.20
CA TYR A 92 -2.33 -16.93 -39.61
C TYR A 92 -1.04 -17.37 -40.26
N GLN A 93 -1.15 -17.94 -41.46
CA GLN A 93 0.00 -18.34 -42.25
C GLN A 93 -0.19 -17.90 -43.69
N VAL A 94 0.92 -17.52 -44.33
CA VAL A 94 0.97 -17.21 -45.75
C VAL A 94 2.07 -18.01 -46.41
N HIS A 95 1.75 -18.53 -47.59
CA HIS A 95 2.71 -19.14 -48.50
C HIS A 95 2.58 -18.48 -49.86
N VAL A 96 3.69 -17.99 -50.39
CA VAL A 96 3.84 -17.59 -51.79
C VAL A 96 4.58 -18.71 -52.51
N LEU A 97 3.96 -19.27 -53.55
CA LEU A 97 4.53 -20.33 -54.36
C LEU A 97 4.82 -19.81 -55.77
N ASN A 98 5.98 -20.18 -56.30
CA ASN A 98 6.36 -19.97 -57.69
C ASN A 98 5.47 -20.80 -58.63
N VAL A 99 5.57 -20.52 -59.93
CA VAL A 99 4.78 -21.22 -60.97
C VAL A 99 5.07 -22.73 -61.01
N ASN A 100 6.30 -23.12 -60.69
CA ASN A 100 6.73 -24.53 -60.58
C ASN A 100 6.32 -25.19 -59.26
N GLY A 101 5.59 -24.48 -58.38
CA GLY A 101 5.12 -24.98 -57.09
C GLY A 101 6.14 -24.89 -55.95
N THR A 102 7.35 -24.36 -56.16
CA THR A 102 8.32 -24.19 -55.07
C THR A 102 7.94 -23.02 -54.16
N LEU A 103 8.25 -23.13 -52.87
CA LEU A 103 8.01 -22.06 -51.90
C LEU A 103 8.95 -20.89 -52.15
N ALA A 104 8.38 -19.73 -52.48
CA ALA A 104 9.12 -18.48 -52.66
C ALA A 104 9.28 -17.73 -51.34
N LYS A 105 8.21 -17.60 -50.57
CA LYS A 105 8.22 -16.90 -49.27
C LYS A 105 7.10 -17.41 -48.37
N ALA A 106 7.34 -17.40 -47.07
CA ALA A 106 6.33 -17.73 -46.07
C ALA A 106 6.40 -16.80 -44.87
N TRP A 107 5.27 -16.68 -44.16
CA TRP A 107 5.20 -16.05 -42.85
C TRP A 107 4.13 -16.76 -42.02
N THR A 108 4.32 -16.79 -40.70
CA THR A 108 3.34 -17.30 -39.73
C THR A 108 3.31 -16.34 -38.55
N GLY A 109 2.12 -16.06 -38.03
CA GLY A 109 1.96 -15.29 -36.81
C GLY A 109 0.62 -15.56 -36.11
N ARG A 110 0.63 -15.46 -34.79
CA ARG A 110 -0.53 -15.60 -33.92
C ARG A 110 -1.14 -14.23 -33.63
N LEU A 111 -2.41 -14.07 -33.98
CA LEU A 111 -3.22 -12.91 -33.62
C LEU A 111 -4.01 -13.18 -32.35
N CYS A 112 -3.89 -12.28 -31.38
CA CYS A 112 -4.75 -12.24 -30.20
C CYS A 112 -5.68 -11.04 -30.28
N VAL A 113 -6.97 -11.30 -30.10
CA VAL A 113 -8.02 -10.27 -30.13
C VAL A 113 -8.53 -10.04 -28.72
N MET A 114 -8.56 -8.78 -28.31
CA MET A 114 -8.93 -8.37 -26.95
C MET A 114 -10.01 -7.28 -27.02
N ASP A 115 -10.78 -7.12 -25.95
CA ASP A 115 -11.59 -5.91 -25.80
C ASP A 115 -10.69 -4.72 -25.45
N LYS A 116 -11.15 -3.51 -25.77
CA LYS A 116 -10.56 -2.30 -25.20
C LYS A 116 -10.78 -2.26 -23.69
N VAL A 117 -9.84 -1.66 -22.97
CA VAL A 117 -9.97 -1.38 -21.55
C VAL A 117 -11.14 -0.41 -21.36
N PRO A 118 -12.12 -0.70 -20.48
CA PRO A 118 -13.17 0.25 -20.17
C PRO A 118 -12.62 1.37 -19.27
N LYS A 119 -13.29 2.54 -19.28
CA LYS A 119 -12.89 3.68 -18.46
C LYS A 119 -12.80 3.28 -16.97
N PRO A 120 -11.63 3.42 -16.31
CA PRO A 120 -11.49 3.07 -14.90
C PRO A 120 -12.17 4.09 -13.98
N GLN A 121 -12.47 3.66 -12.77
CA GLN A 121 -13.10 4.46 -11.72
C GLN A 121 -12.23 4.43 -10.46
N VAL A 122 -11.95 5.58 -9.87
CA VAL A 122 -11.13 5.68 -8.65
C VAL A 122 -12.04 5.86 -7.45
N THR A 123 -11.84 5.01 -6.44
CA THR A 123 -12.43 5.15 -5.11
C THR A 123 -11.33 5.33 -4.08
N TYR A 124 -11.65 5.88 -2.91
CA TYR A 124 -10.68 6.04 -1.83
C TYR A 124 -11.30 5.86 -0.46
N THR A 125 -10.45 5.51 0.51
CA THR A 125 -10.79 5.41 1.93
C THR A 125 -9.69 6.06 2.76
N CYS A 126 -10.09 6.90 3.72
CA CYS A 126 -9.19 7.54 4.67
C CYS A 126 -8.99 6.62 5.89
N ASP A 127 -7.77 6.14 6.10
CA ASP A 127 -7.39 5.45 7.32
C ASP A 127 -6.69 6.43 8.26
N LEU A 128 -7.50 7.10 9.08
CA LEU A 128 -7.02 8.09 10.05
C LEU A 128 -6.11 7.49 11.12
N LYS A 129 -6.20 6.18 11.38
CA LYS A 129 -5.36 5.51 12.39
C LYS A 129 -3.94 5.32 11.89
N SER A 130 -3.78 4.91 10.63
CA SER A 130 -2.46 4.80 9.99
C SER A 130 -1.96 6.11 9.40
N GLY A 131 -2.81 7.14 9.36
CA GLY A 131 -2.45 8.44 8.78
C GLY A 131 -2.29 8.36 7.26
N ALA A 132 -3.06 7.50 6.59
CA ALA A 132 -2.95 7.27 5.14
C ALA A 132 -4.30 7.32 4.43
N ILE A 133 -4.25 7.65 3.14
CA ILE A 133 -5.35 7.44 2.21
C ILE A 133 -5.03 6.26 1.30
N ASN A 134 -5.99 5.37 1.14
CA ASN A 134 -5.90 4.24 0.24
C ASN A 134 -6.84 4.46 -0.94
N LEU A 135 -6.28 4.65 -2.13
CA LEU A 135 -7.00 4.75 -3.39
C LEU A 135 -7.02 3.39 -4.09
N LYS A 136 -8.14 3.08 -4.75
CA LYS A 136 -8.32 1.86 -5.53
C LYS A 136 -8.85 2.19 -6.91
N CYS A 137 -8.20 1.62 -7.92
CA CYS A 137 -8.60 1.74 -9.30
C CYS A 137 -9.49 0.56 -9.70
N HIS A 138 -10.75 0.83 -10.00
CA HIS A 138 -11.73 -0.16 -10.42
C HIS A 138 -11.89 -0.18 -11.94
N ILE A 139 -11.92 -1.37 -12.51
CA ILE A 139 -12.21 -1.61 -13.93
C ILE A 139 -13.36 -2.61 -13.98
N ALA A 140 -14.38 -2.35 -14.80
CA ALA A 140 -15.55 -3.22 -14.93
C ALA A 140 -15.26 -4.63 -15.48
N LYS A 141 -14.04 -4.88 -16.00
CA LYS A 141 -13.62 -6.16 -16.56
C LYS A 141 -12.30 -6.62 -15.94
N THR A 142 -12.23 -7.91 -15.62
CA THR A 142 -11.05 -8.65 -15.14
C THR A 142 -10.09 -9.00 -16.29
N GLN A 143 -9.70 -8.01 -17.10
CA GLN A 143 -8.60 -8.20 -18.04
C GLN A 143 -7.26 -7.90 -17.36
N PRO A 144 -6.19 -8.65 -17.67
CA PRO A 144 -4.85 -8.31 -17.21
C PRO A 144 -4.52 -6.91 -17.73
N SER A 145 -4.46 -5.95 -16.81
CA SER A 145 -4.29 -4.54 -17.09
C SER A 145 -3.09 -4.03 -16.29
N LEU A 146 -2.24 -3.27 -16.97
CA LEU A 146 -1.20 -2.49 -16.31
C LEU A 146 -1.85 -1.22 -15.78
N PHE A 147 -1.62 -0.94 -14.50
CA PHE A 147 -2.09 0.29 -13.87
C PHE A 147 -0.98 1.33 -13.85
N SER A 148 -1.35 2.59 -13.86
CA SER A 148 -0.47 3.70 -13.53
C SER A 148 -1.26 4.80 -12.84
N TRP A 149 -0.60 5.56 -11.98
CA TRP A 149 -1.24 6.64 -11.24
C TRP A 149 -0.68 8.00 -11.64
N THR A 150 -1.52 9.02 -11.54
CA THR A 150 -1.14 10.42 -11.72
C THR A 150 -1.53 11.22 -10.49
N LEU A 151 -0.62 12.08 -10.03
CA LEU A 151 -0.82 13.05 -8.96
C LEU A 151 -0.67 14.46 -9.54
N ASN A 152 -1.71 15.29 -9.44
CA ASN A 152 -1.76 16.64 -10.03
C ASN A 152 -1.36 16.64 -11.50
N GLY A 153 -1.81 15.63 -12.24
CA GLY A 153 -1.51 15.43 -13.65
C GLY A 153 -0.13 14.82 -13.96
N LYS A 154 0.77 14.67 -12.97
CA LYS A 154 2.09 14.06 -13.16
C LYS A 154 2.06 12.56 -12.87
N THR A 155 2.64 11.76 -13.78
CA THR A 155 2.68 10.29 -13.64
C THR A 155 3.62 9.85 -12.52
N LEU A 156 3.17 8.89 -11.72
CA LEU A 156 3.93 8.22 -10.68
C LEU A 156 4.51 6.92 -11.25
N SER A 157 5.73 6.97 -11.79
CA SER A 157 6.31 5.85 -12.53
C SER A 157 6.54 4.56 -11.72
N SER A 158 6.68 4.67 -10.38
CA SER A 158 6.81 3.52 -9.48
C SER A 158 5.48 2.83 -9.18
N GLU A 159 4.36 3.52 -9.38
CA GLU A 159 3.04 3.10 -8.91
C GLU A 159 2.28 2.36 -10.00
N THR A 160 2.58 1.06 -10.12
CA THR A 160 1.98 0.16 -11.12
C THR A 160 0.89 -0.75 -10.58
N LYS A 161 0.60 -0.65 -9.27
CA LYS A 161 -0.41 -1.45 -8.59
C LYS A 161 -1.81 -0.87 -8.81
N GLN A 162 -2.81 -1.74 -8.72
CA GLN A 162 -4.23 -1.34 -8.77
C GLN A 162 -4.63 -0.43 -7.59
N THR A 163 -3.88 -0.48 -6.50
CA THR A 163 -4.09 0.33 -5.29
C THR A 163 -2.90 1.25 -5.07
N LEU A 164 -3.18 2.46 -4.60
CA LEU A 164 -2.18 3.46 -4.25
C LEU A 164 -2.42 3.88 -2.80
N SER A 165 -1.38 3.87 -1.97
CA SER A 165 -1.43 4.36 -0.59
C SER A 165 -0.56 5.60 -0.46
N VAL A 166 -1.12 6.69 0.07
CA VAL A 166 -0.45 7.99 0.21
C VAL A 166 -0.64 8.47 1.64
N SER A 167 0.35 9.13 2.25
CA SER A 167 0.18 9.64 3.61
C SER A 167 -0.74 10.87 3.64
N LEU A 168 -1.50 11.06 4.72
CA LEU A 168 -2.36 12.23 4.89
C LEU A 168 -1.55 13.53 5.00
N ALA A 169 -0.31 13.47 5.50
CA ALA A 169 0.61 14.62 5.48
C ALA A 169 0.97 15.03 4.03
N GLN A 170 1.03 14.06 3.11
CA GLN A 170 1.20 14.31 1.67
C GLN A 170 -0.13 14.69 0.99
N LEU A 171 -1.19 14.99 1.73
CA LEU A 171 -2.47 15.51 1.21
C LEU A 171 -2.62 17.02 1.41
N GLU A 172 -1.63 17.72 1.98
CA GLU A 172 -1.63 19.18 2.12
C GLU A 172 -1.84 19.90 0.77
N GLY A 173 -2.91 20.68 0.64
CA GLY A 173 -3.30 21.36 -0.60
C GLY A 173 -4.28 20.56 -1.48
N GLU A 174 -4.73 21.17 -2.57
CA GLU A 174 -5.76 20.58 -3.44
C GLU A 174 -5.16 19.51 -4.37
N ARG A 175 -4.86 18.34 -3.79
CA ARG A 175 -4.26 17.21 -4.51
C ARG A 175 -5.31 16.38 -5.24
N SER A 176 -4.96 16.02 -6.46
CA SER A 176 -5.85 15.37 -7.40
C SER A 176 -5.20 14.11 -7.96
N PHE A 177 -5.94 13.02 -7.97
CA PHE A 177 -5.48 11.70 -8.36
C PHE A 177 -6.28 11.18 -9.55
N ALA A 178 -5.61 10.52 -10.47
CA ALA A 178 -6.29 9.73 -11.49
C ALA A 178 -5.49 8.46 -11.78
N CYS A 179 -6.19 7.39 -12.10
CA CYS A 179 -5.63 6.11 -12.48
C CYS A 179 -5.74 5.94 -13.99
N SER A 180 -4.75 5.30 -14.61
CA SER A 180 -4.85 4.78 -15.98
C SER A 180 -4.73 3.27 -15.97
N ALA A 181 -5.48 2.63 -16.85
CA ALA A 181 -5.45 1.19 -17.06
C ALA A 181 -5.15 0.91 -18.52
N ALA A 182 -4.21 -0.01 -18.78
CA ALA A 182 -3.76 -0.33 -20.13
C ALA A 182 -3.68 -1.84 -20.36
N ASN A 183 -4.04 -2.27 -21.56
CA ASN A 183 -3.73 -3.59 -22.09
C ASN A 183 -2.91 -3.42 -23.39
N ARG A 184 -2.63 -4.53 -24.09
CA ARG A 184 -1.82 -4.52 -25.32
C ARG A 184 -2.46 -3.74 -26.49
N VAL A 185 -3.75 -3.41 -26.41
CA VAL A 185 -4.52 -2.82 -27.52
C VAL A 185 -5.11 -1.44 -27.22
N SER A 186 -5.11 -1.00 -25.96
CA SER A 186 -5.74 0.25 -25.52
C SER A 186 -5.26 0.69 -24.14
N GLN A 187 -5.41 1.99 -23.87
CA GLN A 187 -5.20 2.60 -22.57
C GLN A 187 -6.33 3.59 -22.32
N GLU A 188 -6.88 3.58 -21.11
CA GLU A 188 -7.92 4.50 -20.67
C GLU A 188 -7.58 5.10 -19.31
N LYS A 189 -8.04 6.35 -19.09
CA LYS A 189 -7.77 7.11 -17.87
C LYS A 189 -9.08 7.41 -17.12
N SER A 190 -9.02 7.35 -15.80
CA SER A 190 -10.15 7.66 -14.92
C SER A 190 -10.43 9.15 -14.90
N ASP A 191 -11.61 9.49 -14.39
CA ASP A 191 -11.85 10.85 -13.91
C ASP A 191 -10.91 11.18 -12.75
N THR A 192 -10.69 12.47 -12.54
CA THR A 192 -9.81 12.97 -11.49
C THR A 192 -10.58 13.06 -10.18
N VAL A 193 -10.01 12.49 -9.12
CA VAL A 193 -10.59 12.47 -7.77
C VAL A 193 -9.75 13.35 -6.85
N ARG A 194 -10.42 14.16 -6.02
CA ARG A 194 -9.80 14.99 -4.98
C ARG A 194 -10.25 14.47 -3.62
N PRO A 195 -9.43 13.69 -2.92
CA PRO A 195 -9.84 13.12 -1.66
C PRO A 195 -9.93 14.15 -0.54
N THR A 196 -10.97 14.05 0.28
CA THR A 196 -11.14 14.84 1.49
C THR A 196 -11.25 13.90 2.68
N CYS A 197 -10.26 13.98 3.59
CA CYS A 197 -10.26 13.23 4.84
C CYS A 197 -10.50 14.20 5.99
N GLU A 198 -11.69 14.15 6.57
CA GLU A 198 -12.00 14.92 7.78
C GLU A 198 -11.34 14.25 8.98
N SER A 199 -10.53 14.98 9.75
CA SER A 199 -10.12 14.52 11.06
C SER A 199 -11.29 14.68 12.04
N PRO A 200 -11.53 13.73 12.96
CA PRO A 200 -12.47 13.98 14.05
C PRO A 200 -12.06 15.26 14.80
N PRO A 201 -13.03 16.07 15.27
CA PRO A 201 -12.72 17.28 16.02
C PRO A 201 -11.80 16.93 17.19
N PRO A 202 -10.77 17.75 17.48
CA PRO A 202 -9.90 17.52 18.61
C PRO A 202 -10.77 17.36 19.86
N PRO A 203 -10.46 16.41 20.77
CA PRO A 203 -11.22 16.26 21.99
C PRO A 203 -11.24 17.61 22.68
N THR A 204 -12.41 18.23 22.77
CA THR A 204 -12.62 19.41 23.59
C THR A 204 -12.19 19.02 24.98
N ILE A 205 -11.04 19.54 25.40
CA ILE A 205 -10.51 19.35 26.75
C ILE A 205 -11.56 19.95 27.68
N CYS A 206 -12.42 19.10 28.22
CA CYS A 206 -13.44 19.48 29.21
C CYS A 206 -12.73 19.65 30.55
N LEU A 207 -11.85 20.64 30.63
CA LEU A 207 -11.15 21.03 31.86
C LEU A 207 -12.07 21.90 32.73
N ALA A 208 -13.28 21.43 33.01
CA ALA A 208 -14.24 22.17 33.81
C ALA A 208 -15.19 21.22 34.54
N SER A 209 -14.79 20.76 35.73
CA SER A 209 -15.75 20.51 36.83
C SER A 209 -15.09 20.15 38.17
N LYS A 210 -13.81 19.78 38.22
CA LYS A 210 -13.20 19.31 39.48
C LYS A 210 -12.44 20.35 40.31
N ILE A 211 -12.27 21.59 39.82
CA ILE A 211 -11.59 22.66 40.60
C ILE A 211 -12.59 23.58 41.31
N ALA A 212 -13.84 23.67 40.83
CA ALA A 212 -14.87 24.52 41.47
C ALA A 212 -15.31 24.00 42.86
N ALA A 213 -15.19 22.69 43.12
CA ALA A 213 -15.53 22.10 44.42
C ALA A 213 -14.49 22.36 45.52
N ALA A 214 -13.24 22.69 45.16
CA ALA A 214 -12.18 22.94 46.15
C ALA A 214 -12.21 24.37 46.72
N LEU A 215 -12.75 25.34 45.97
CA LEU A 215 -12.76 26.76 46.38
C LEU A 215 -13.93 27.13 47.31
N LEU A 216 -14.96 26.28 47.43
CA LEU A 216 -16.10 26.53 48.32
C LEU A 216 -15.94 25.93 49.73
N ALA A 217 -14.99 25.01 49.93
CA ALA A 217 -14.73 24.42 51.25
C ALA A 217 -13.72 25.21 52.10
N GLY A 218 -12.90 26.08 51.49
CA GLY A 218 -11.85 26.85 52.20
C GLY A 218 -12.34 28.09 52.94
N GLY A 219 -13.48 28.68 52.53
CA GLY A 219 -13.99 29.92 53.11
C GLY A 219 -14.51 29.77 54.54
N ALA A 220 -15.16 28.65 54.85
CA ALA A 220 -15.71 28.41 56.18
C ALA A 220 -14.61 28.18 57.24
N GLY A 221 -13.51 27.48 56.86
CA GLY A 221 -12.39 27.23 57.76
C GLY A 221 -11.67 28.52 58.19
N VAL A 222 -11.44 29.43 57.25
CA VAL A 222 -10.78 30.72 57.53
C VAL A 222 -11.65 31.59 58.45
N ILE A 223 -12.97 31.62 58.24
CA ILE A 223 -13.89 32.39 59.09
C ILE A 223 -13.93 31.83 60.52
N VAL A 224 -13.95 30.50 60.68
CA VAL A 224 -13.92 29.86 62.01
C VAL A 224 -12.61 30.14 62.74
N VAL A 225 -11.46 30.09 62.06
CA VAL A 225 -10.15 30.41 62.66
C VAL A 225 -10.08 31.87 63.11
N LEU A 226 -10.60 32.81 62.30
CA LEU A 226 -10.68 34.23 62.67
C LEU A 226 -11.57 34.46 63.89
N LEU A 227 -12.73 33.80 63.97
CA LEU A 227 -13.61 33.90 65.13
C LEU A 227 -12.96 33.36 66.42
N ILE A 228 -12.25 32.22 66.33
CA ILE A 228 -11.51 31.66 67.47
C ILE A 228 -10.42 32.63 67.93
N PHE A 229 -9.66 33.23 67.01
CA PHE A 229 -8.61 34.19 67.34
C PHE A 229 -9.15 35.43 68.05
N VAL A 230 -10.28 35.98 67.58
CA VAL A 230 -10.96 37.12 68.23
C VAL A 230 -11.42 36.74 69.64
N ILE A 231 -12.00 35.55 69.84
CA ILE A 231 -12.44 35.09 71.17
C ILE A 231 -11.23 34.97 72.13
N VAL A 232 -10.11 34.43 71.66
CA VAL A 232 -8.87 34.32 72.46
C VAL A 232 -8.34 35.69 72.84
N LEU A 233 -8.31 36.65 71.91
CA LEU A 233 -7.89 38.02 72.18
C LEU A 233 -8.84 38.74 73.16
N CYS A 234 -10.16 38.54 73.03
CA CYS A 234 -11.11 39.08 73.99
C CYS A 234 -10.89 38.49 75.39
N ARG A 235 -10.63 37.18 75.49
CA ARG A 235 -10.37 36.53 76.78
C ARG A 235 -9.03 36.94 77.37
N SER A 236 -7.99 37.16 76.57
CA SER A 236 -6.71 37.68 77.06
C SER A 236 -6.85 39.13 77.53
N HIS A 237 -7.58 39.99 76.80
CA HIS A 237 -7.85 41.36 77.23
C HIS A 237 -8.68 41.43 78.51
N VAL A 238 -9.69 40.58 78.66
CA VAL A 238 -10.49 40.50 79.90
C VAL A 238 -9.64 39.95 81.05
N ARG A 239 -8.77 38.96 80.81
CA ARG A 239 -7.82 38.48 81.82
C ARG A 239 -6.82 39.57 82.24
N ILE A 240 -6.24 40.30 81.27
CA ILE A 240 -5.31 41.41 81.52
C ILE A 240 -6.01 42.53 82.29
N LYS A 241 -7.25 42.88 81.92
CA LYS A 241 -8.06 43.88 82.63
C LYS A 241 -8.42 43.44 84.06
N SER A 242 -8.72 42.14 84.27
CA SER A 242 -8.99 41.60 85.60
C SER A 242 -7.74 41.52 86.49
N GLN A 243 -6.56 41.35 85.90
CA GLN A 243 -5.27 41.40 86.59
C GLN A 243 -4.92 42.83 87.05
N MET A 244 -5.27 43.84 86.25
CA MET A 244 -5.06 45.25 86.60
C MET A 244 -6.00 45.77 87.70
N GLN A 245 -7.02 45.01 88.10
CA GLN A 245 -7.99 45.42 89.13
C GLN A 245 -7.83 44.69 90.48
N ARG A 246 -6.78 43.86 90.62
CA ARG A 246 -6.44 43.14 91.85
C ARG A 246 -4.97 43.33 92.29
N GLY A 247 -4.32 44.37 91.78
CA GLY A 247 -2.88 44.63 91.97
C GLY A 247 -2.53 45.97 92.60
N ASP A 248 -3.45 46.62 93.31
CA ASP A 248 -3.20 47.89 94.04
C ASP A 248 -3.41 47.77 95.56
N GLU A 249 -3.39 46.54 96.11
CA GLU A 249 -3.42 46.36 97.56
C GLU A 249 -2.60 45.12 97.94
N GLY A 250 -1.28 45.30 98.08
CA GLY A 250 -0.38 44.24 98.56
C GLY A 250 1.08 44.37 98.17
N GLU A 251 1.73 45.52 98.39
CA GLU A 251 3.18 45.52 98.56
C GLU A 251 3.52 44.91 99.93
N ALA A 252 4.09 43.70 99.95
CA ALA A 252 4.90 43.25 101.07
C ALA A 252 5.91 42.18 100.66
N ARG A 253 7.18 42.61 100.64
CA ARG A 253 8.40 41.82 100.94
C ARG A 253 9.05 40.98 99.83
N MET A 254 10.11 41.59 99.29
CA MET A 254 11.43 41.08 98.89
C MET A 254 11.82 39.67 99.40
N ILE A 255 12.45 38.85 98.54
CA ILE A 255 13.68 38.07 98.82
C ILE A 255 14.44 37.87 97.48
N SER A 256 15.74 38.15 97.53
CA SER A 256 16.75 37.92 96.51
C SER A 256 17.23 36.47 96.50
N LEU A 257 17.72 35.97 95.35
CA LEU A 257 19.10 35.44 95.19
C LEU A 257 19.27 34.63 93.89
N ASN A 258 20.25 35.11 93.12
CA ASN A 258 21.32 34.35 92.46
C ASN A 258 21.04 33.49 91.20
N LYS A 259 21.69 33.94 90.10
CA LYS A 259 22.95 33.39 89.56
C LYS A 259 22.89 32.79 88.15
N ARG A 260 23.83 33.33 87.34
CA ARG A 260 24.43 32.87 86.07
C ARG A 260 23.57 33.08 84.81
N GLU A 261 23.91 34.03 83.94
CA GLU A 261 25.11 34.14 83.08
C GLU A 261 25.11 33.06 81.99
N SER A 262 24.73 33.44 80.77
CA SER A 262 25.71 33.76 79.72
C SER A 262 24.97 34.26 78.47
N ASP A 263 25.51 35.34 77.94
CA ASP A 263 25.07 36.09 76.78
C ASP A 263 25.77 35.61 75.49
N SER A 264 25.10 35.88 74.37
CA SER A 264 25.63 36.27 73.05
C SER A 264 26.63 35.38 72.25
N ILE A 265 26.17 35.06 71.03
CA ILE A 265 26.74 35.42 69.71
C ILE A 265 28.12 34.86 69.28
N GLY A 266 28.12 34.16 68.13
CA GLY A 266 28.93 34.56 66.96
C GLY A 266 30.20 33.78 66.58
N ARG A 267 30.08 33.06 65.44
CA ARG A 267 31.02 32.87 64.29
C ARG A 267 32.51 32.51 64.44
N GLU A 268 32.91 31.60 63.52
CA GLU A 268 34.22 31.37 62.85
C GLU A 268 35.36 30.81 63.72
N TYR A 269 36.29 29.92 63.29
CA TYR A 269 36.90 29.58 61.99
C TYR A 269 37.73 28.25 62.06
N GLU A 270 38.07 27.70 60.88
CA GLU A 270 39.21 26.84 60.42
C GLU A 270 39.53 25.45 61.05
N THR A 271 39.61 24.33 60.29
CA THR A 271 40.51 23.85 59.19
C THR A 271 41.75 23.08 59.69
N LEU A 272 41.91 21.80 59.31
CA LEU A 272 43.19 21.15 58.94
C LEU A 272 42.97 19.71 58.41
N ILE A 273 43.56 19.40 57.25
CA ILE A 273 43.71 18.09 56.55
C ILE A 273 45.11 17.50 56.90
N PRO A 274 45.52 16.24 56.55
CA PRO A 274 45.97 15.81 55.18
C PRO A 274 45.57 14.34 54.81
N THR A 275 45.18 13.95 53.58
CA THR A 275 45.89 13.69 52.28
C THR A 275 46.65 12.35 52.16
N GLU A 276 46.40 11.66 51.02
CA GLU A 276 47.14 10.61 50.25
C GLU A 276 46.30 9.32 50.02
N ASP A 277 46.22 8.69 48.84
CA ASP A 277 46.75 8.95 47.49
C ASP A 277 46.03 8.03 46.45
N SER A 278 46.10 8.45 45.18
CA SER A 278 46.13 7.73 43.89
C SER A 278 44.92 6.95 43.27
N ALA A 279 44.64 7.35 42.02
CA ALA A 279 44.29 6.53 40.84
C ALA A 279 45.41 6.76 39.76
N PRO A 280 45.41 6.23 38.50
CA PRO A 280 44.70 5.10 37.84
C PRO A 280 45.61 4.21 36.93
N ARG A 281 45.19 2.97 36.56
CA ARG A 281 45.22 2.41 35.17
C ARG A 281 44.89 0.91 35.07
N GLY A 282 44.04 0.57 34.10
CA GLY A 282 44.30 -0.51 33.12
C GLY A 282 43.80 -1.93 33.43
N PRO A 283 43.52 -2.73 32.38
CA PRO A 283 42.46 -3.76 32.35
C PRO A 283 42.99 -5.19 32.57
N ASP A 284 42.09 -6.14 32.89
CA ASP A 284 41.99 -7.48 32.26
C ASP A 284 41.04 -8.43 33.03
N SER A 285 40.08 -9.00 32.28
CA SER A 285 39.57 -10.38 32.27
C SER A 285 39.12 -11.16 33.55
N PRO A 286 38.20 -12.16 33.40
CA PRO A 286 37.37 -12.83 34.45
C PRO A 286 38.13 -14.04 35.09
N PRO A 287 37.61 -15.00 35.93
CA PRO A 287 36.23 -15.58 36.06
C PRO A 287 35.83 -16.19 37.46
N GLY A 288 34.75 -17.01 37.50
CA GLY A 288 34.48 -18.07 38.51
C GLY A 288 33.21 -17.87 39.37
N ALA A 289 32.08 -18.56 39.18
CA ALA A 289 31.73 -19.97 39.53
C ALA A 289 31.43 -20.17 41.05
N CYS A 290 30.49 -20.96 41.59
CA CYS A 290 29.70 -22.13 41.16
C CYS A 290 28.40 -22.23 42.00
N TYR A 291 27.36 -22.93 41.51
CA TYR A 291 27.05 -24.30 41.96
C TYR A 291 26.16 -25.03 40.94
N GLU A 292 26.39 -26.32 40.91
CA GLU A 292 25.99 -27.35 39.95
C GLU A 292 25.16 -28.39 40.73
N THR A 293 24.22 -29.07 40.07
CA THR A 293 24.09 -30.54 40.16
C THR A 293 23.24 -31.03 38.99
N GLU A 294 23.83 -31.99 38.28
CA GLU A 294 23.40 -32.73 37.12
C GLU A 294 22.39 -33.85 37.43
N ALA A 295 21.70 -34.34 36.39
CA ALA A 295 21.60 -35.76 36.03
C ALA A 295 20.78 -35.86 34.72
N GLN A 296 21.49 -35.89 33.58
CA GLN A 296 21.80 -37.05 32.71
C GLN A 296 20.74 -37.33 31.61
N THR A 297 21.04 -37.03 30.33
CA THR A 297 21.68 -37.88 29.26
C THR A 297 20.67 -38.91 28.70
N GLU A 298 20.39 -39.03 27.39
CA GLU A 298 21.30 -39.21 26.26
C GLU A 298 20.60 -39.01 24.89
N ASN A 299 21.42 -38.70 23.88
CA ASN A 299 21.18 -38.64 22.43
C ASN A 299 20.58 -39.96 21.86
N ARG A 300 20.00 -40.10 20.65
CA ARG A 300 20.37 -39.70 19.28
C ARG A 300 19.20 -40.10 18.32
N PRO A 301 19.24 -39.82 17.00
CA PRO A 301 18.07 -39.69 16.11
C PRO A 301 17.78 -40.94 15.28
N GLU A 302 16.56 -41.07 14.75
CA GLU A 302 16.27 -41.81 13.52
C GLU A 302 15.01 -41.30 12.80
N GLN A 303 14.91 -41.75 11.55
CA GLN A 303 14.27 -41.17 10.39
C GLN A 303 13.06 -42.00 9.94
N SER A 304 12.14 -41.35 9.20
CA SER A 304 11.11 -41.92 8.32
C SER A 304 9.91 -42.68 8.91
N THR A 305 8.70 -42.17 8.67
CA THR A 305 7.63 -42.98 8.04
C THR A 305 6.67 -42.10 7.24
N ALA A 306 6.30 -42.61 6.06
CA ALA A 306 5.41 -42.04 5.06
C ALA A 306 3.91 -42.23 5.39
N VAL A 307 3.07 -41.84 4.42
CA VAL A 307 1.62 -42.07 4.21
C VAL A 307 0.76 -40.84 4.55
N GLY A 308 -0.10 -40.31 3.66
CA GLY A 308 -0.54 -40.77 2.34
C GLY A 308 -1.26 -39.67 1.57
N GLY A 309 -1.23 -39.79 0.24
CA GLY A 309 -1.89 -38.88 -0.70
C GLY A 309 -3.39 -39.16 -0.84
N GLN A 310 -4.14 -38.11 -1.16
CA GLN A 310 -5.55 -38.20 -1.56
C GLN A 310 -5.63 -37.91 -3.06
N LEU A 311 -5.83 -38.97 -3.86
CA LEU A 311 -6.21 -38.88 -5.27
C LEU A 311 -7.73 -38.81 -5.38
N THR A 312 -8.24 -37.82 -6.10
CA THR A 312 -9.65 -37.70 -6.50
C THR A 312 -9.94 -38.61 -7.71
N PRO A 313 -11.12 -39.27 -7.81
CA PRO A 313 -11.38 -40.24 -8.88
C PRO A 313 -11.79 -39.56 -10.20
N VAL A 314 -11.19 -40.01 -11.29
CA VAL A 314 -11.58 -39.73 -12.69
C VAL A 314 -12.79 -40.59 -13.08
N PRO A 315 -13.86 -40.05 -13.70
CA PRO A 315 -14.97 -40.86 -14.20
C PRO A 315 -14.61 -41.60 -15.51
N LYS A 316 -14.85 -42.92 -15.55
CA LYS A 316 -14.75 -43.73 -16.78
C LYS A 316 -15.96 -43.50 -17.72
N PRO A 317 -15.78 -43.55 -19.06
CA PRO A 317 -16.88 -43.50 -20.01
C PRO A 317 -17.73 -44.78 -20.00
N ARG A 318 -19.05 -44.62 -20.12
CA ARG A 318 -20.02 -45.70 -20.23
C ARG A 318 -20.07 -46.22 -21.67
N THR A 319 -19.64 -47.45 -21.90
CA THR A 319 -19.76 -48.19 -23.17
C THR A 319 -21.24 -48.47 -23.44
N LYS A 320 -21.78 -47.99 -24.57
CA LYS A 320 -23.08 -48.44 -25.11
C LYS A 320 -22.81 -49.63 -26.04
N GLY A 321 -23.40 -50.78 -25.70
CA GLY A 321 -23.42 -51.97 -26.55
C GLY A 321 -24.26 -51.79 -27.84
N PRO A 322 -24.19 -52.75 -28.78
CA PRO A 322 -24.75 -52.61 -30.12
C PRO A 322 -26.29 -52.63 -30.10
N ARG A 323 -26.91 -51.74 -30.88
CA ARG A 323 -28.33 -51.83 -31.23
C ARG A 323 -28.46 -52.77 -32.43
N THR A 324 -29.24 -53.82 -32.25
CA THR A 324 -29.78 -54.67 -33.33
C THR A 324 -30.72 -53.86 -34.22
N PRO A 325 -30.72 -54.07 -35.55
CA PRO A 325 -31.75 -53.51 -36.43
C PRO A 325 -33.03 -54.35 -36.32
N ASN A 326 -34.16 -53.66 -36.11
CA ASN A 326 -35.48 -54.24 -36.27
C ASN A 326 -35.94 -54.04 -37.72
N ILE A 327 -36.25 -55.16 -38.36
CA ILE A 327 -37.12 -55.38 -39.55
C ILE A 327 -36.61 -54.84 -40.88
#